data_AF-A0A4R5NH28-F1
#
_entry.id   AF-A0A4R5NH28-F1
#
_cell.length_a   1.000
_cell.length_b   1.000
_cell.length_c   1.000
_cell.angle_alpha   90.00
_cell.angle_beta   90.00
_cell.angle_gamma   90.00
#
_symmetry.space_group_name_H-M   'P 1'
#
loop_
_entity.id
_entity.type
_entity.pdbx_description
1 polymer ?
#
loop_
_entity_poly.entity_id
_entity_poly.type
_entity_poly.pdbx_seq_one_letter_code
_entity_poly.pdbx_strand_id
1 'polypeptide(L)'
;MDKVEKMMRQLSQAYNDPEMDKRPDLKEVIFRAAQELEKDGTADLVASKLCKEIPVDYLINKKDFPEAMFKLYYQLKGKETRYDGIAMASIFSSVWF
;
A
#
# COMPACT_ATOMS: atom_id res chain seq x y z
N MET A 1 -1.37 -15.96 14.10
CA MET A 1 -0.61 -14.83 13.54
C MET A 1 -1.35 -13.57 13.93
N ASP A 2 -0.68 -12.67 14.63
CA ASP A 2 -1.30 -11.43 15.10
C ASP A 2 -1.59 -10.47 13.93
N LYS A 3 -2.61 -9.61 14.04
CA LYS A 3 -2.96 -8.65 12.97
C LYS A 3 -1.81 -7.66 12.71
N VAL A 4 -1.15 -7.19 13.77
CA VAL A 4 0.00 -6.27 13.70
C VAL A 4 1.16 -6.96 13.01
N GLU A 5 1.46 -8.21 13.36
CA GLU A 5 2.52 -9.01 12.73
C GLU A 5 2.24 -9.26 11.24
N LYS A 6 0.99 -9.59 10.88
CA LYS A 6 0.58 -9.75 9.47
C LYS A 6 0.78 -8.45 8.69
N MET A 7 0.32 -7.33 9.24
CA MET A 7 0.43 -6.03 8.60
C MET A 7 1.89 -5.58 8.48
N MET A 8 2.71 -5.78 9.52
CA MET A 8 4.13 -5.47 9.46
C MET A 8 4.82 -6.24 8.33
N ARG A 9 4.52 -7.55 8.19
CA ARG A 9 5.07 -8.35 7.08
C ARG A 9 4.64 -7.81 5.71
N GLN A 10 3.38 -7.38 5.57
CA GLN A 10 2.89 -6.77 4.32
C GLN A 10 3.60 -5.45 4.01
N LEU A 11 3.81 -4.59 5.02
CA LEU A 11 4.58 -3.36 4.88
C LEU A 11 6.03 -3.64 4.50
N SER A 12 6.70 -4.58 5.17
CA SER A 12 8.08 -4.97 4.84
C SER A 12 8.22 -5.57 3.45
N GLN A 13 7.25 -6.37 3.01
CA GLN A 13 7.24 -6.92 1.65
C GLN A 13 7.12 -5.79 0.61
N ALA A 14 6.22 -4.84 0.83
CA ALA A 14 6.07 -3.72 -0.07
C ALA A 14 7.32 -2.81 -0.06
N TYR A 15 7.87 -2.47 1.11
CA TYR A 15 9.06 -1.63 1.24
C TYR A 15 10.29 -2.18 0.51
N ASN A 16 10.48 -3.50 0.53
CA ASN A 16 11.63 -4.16 -0.08
C ASN A 16 11.44 -4.48 -1.57
N ASP A 17 10.32 -4.07 -2.18
CA ASP A 17 10.11 -4.27 -3.61
C ASP A 17 11.11 -3.41 -4.43
N PRO A 18 11.80 -3.98 -5.43
CA PRO A 18 12.79 -3.24 -6.23
C PRO A 18 12.23 -1.99 -6.94
N GLU A 19 10.93 -1.96 -7.27
CA GLU A 19 10.33 -0.79 -7.91
C GLU A 19 10.21 0.40 -6.95
N MET A 20 10.16 0.14 -5.64
CA MET A 20 10.10 1.17 -4.62
C MET A 20 11.40 1.98 -4.52
N ASP A 21 12.54 1.46 -5.01
CA ASP A 21 13.80 2.22 -5.06
C ASP A 21 13.70 3.44 -5.99
N LYS A 22 12.78 3.40 -6.97
CA LYS A 22 12.50 4.53 -7.88
C LYS A 22 11.60 5.58 -7.25
N ARG A 23 10.95 5.26 -6.12
CA ARG A 23 9.95 6.08 -5.43
C ARG A 23 10.25 6.17 -3.94
N PRO A 24 11.32 6.87 -3.55
CA PRO A 24 11.70 7.05 -2.14
C PRO A 24 10.61 7.76 -1.33
N ASP A 25 9.79 8.59 -1.98
CA ASP A 25 8.59 9.20 -1.41
C ASP A 25 7.61 8.15 -0.89
N LEU A 26 7.34 7.11 -1.68
CA LEU A 26 6.43 6.02 -1.30
C LEU A 26 7.07 5.09 -0.26
N LYS A 27 8.40 4.89 -0.31
CA LYS A 27 9.11 4.17 0.75
C LYS A 27 8.97 4.86 2.11
N GLU A 28 9.02 6.18 2.12
CA GLU A 28 8.84 6.96 3.34
C GLU A 28 7.42 6.79 3.92
N VAL A 29 6.39 6.77 3.08
CA VAL A 29 5.00 6.48 3.50
C VAL A 29 4.91 5.12 4.20
N ILE A 30 5.46 4.06 3.59
CA ILE A 30 5.46 2.72 4.19
C ILE A 30 6.26 2.70 5.50
N PHE A 31 7.43 3.34 5.53
CA PHE A 31 8.28 3.37 6.71
C PHE A 31 7.60 4.07 7.89
N ARG A 32 6.97 5.23 7.66
CA ARG A 32 6.19 5.94 8.68
C ARG A 32 5.04 5.08 9.19
N ALA A 33 4.31 4.42 8.30
CA ALA A 33 3.23 3.52 8.69
C ALA A 33 3.72 2.33 9.52
N ALA A 34 4.90 1.76 9.23
CA ALA A 34 5.51 0.72 10.04
C ALA A 34 5.86 1.23 11.45
N GLN A 35 6.45 2.44 11.55
CA GLN A 35 6.73 3.06 12.84
C GLN A 35 5.47 3.35 13.65
N GLU A 36 4.40 3.83 13.02
CA GLU A 36 3.09 4.01 13.69
C GLU A 36 2.54 2.67 14.19
N LEU A 37 2.64 1.63 13.37
CA LEU A 37 2.17 0.29 13.71
C LEU A 37 2.90 -0.31 14.91
N GLU A 38 4.22 -0.10 15.02
CA GLU A 38 5.02 -0.54 16.17
C GLU A 38 4.68 0.23 17.47
N LYS A 39 4.39 1.54 17.36
CA LYS A 39 4.15 2.40 18.54
C LYS A 39 2.73 2.25 19.10
N ASP A 40 1.73 2.32 18.23
CA ASP A 40 0.33 2.49 18.64
C ASP A 40 -0.52 1.21 18.49
N GLY A 41 0.03 0.14 17.92
CA GLY A 41 -0.55 -1.22 17.90
C GLY A 41 -1.90 -1.38 17.19
N THR A 42 -2.47 -0.32 16.61
CA THR A 42 -3.80 -0.34 15.98
C THR A 42 -3.70 -0.55 14.47
N ALA A 43 -3.47 -1.81 14.07
CA ALA A 43 -3.40 -2.20 12.66
C ALA A 43 -4.59 -1.70 11.81
N ASP A 44 -5.81 -1.70 12.36
CA ASP A 44 -7.00 -1.24 11.65
C ASP A 44 -6.96 0.29 11.36
N LEU A 45 -6.36 1.09 12.25
CA LEU A 45 -6.21 2.54 12.05
C LEU A 45 -5.15 2.84 10.98
N VAL A 46 -3.98 2.21 11.08
CA VAL A 46 -2.90 2.38 10.09
C VAL A 46 -3.37 1.91 8.71
N ALA A 47 -4.09 0.78 8.65
CA ALA A 47 -4.67 0.28 7.40
C ALA A 47 -5.67 1.28 6.79
N SER A 48 -6.51 1.90 7.60
CA SER A 48 -7.47 2.93 7.16
C SER A 48 -6.77 4.18 6.61
N LYS A 49 -5.69 4.64 7.25
CA LYS A 49 -4.88 5.78 6.77
C LYS A 49 -4.25 5.47 5.41
N LEU A 50 -3.53 4.35 5.30
CA LEU A 50 -2.87 3.92 4.05
C LEU A 50 -3.89 3.70 2.92
N CYS A 51 -5.08 3.15 3.22
CA CYS A 51 -6.14 3.01 2.23
C CYS A 51 -6.68 4.35 1.68
N LYS A 52 -6.41 5.47 2.34
CA LYS A 52 -6.75 6.82 1.86
C LYS A 52 -5.57 7.49 1.15
N GLU A 53 -4.36 7.29 1.67
CA GLU A 53 -3.14 7.94 1.17
C GLU A 53 -2.66 7.34 -0.16
N ILE A 54 -2.63 6.01 -0.29
CA ILE A 54 -2.12 5.33 -1.50
C ILE A 54 -2.83 5.80 -2.81
N PRO A 55 -4.17 5.91 -2.86
CA PRO A 55 -4.83 6.46 -4.04
C PRO A 55 -4.48 7.93 -4.31
N VAL A 56 -4.26 8.74 -3.27
CA VAL A 56 -3.88 10.15 -3.41
C VAL A 56 -2.48 10.26 -4.00
N ASP A 57 -1.51 9.49 -3.49
CA ASP A 57 -0.14 9.46 -4.03
C ASP A 57 -0.11 9.02 -5.50
N TYR A 58 -0.95 8.03 -5.85
CA TYR A 58 -1.13 7.63 -7.23
C TYR A 58 -1.64 8.79 -8.08
N LEU A 59 -2.66 9.52 -7.63
CA LEU A 59 -3.21 10.65 -8.39
C LEU A 59 -2.22 11.81 -8.55
N ILE A 60 -1.41 12.09 -7.53
CA ILE A 60 -0.37 13.14 -7.56
C ILE A 60 0.72 12.78 -8.56
N ASN A 61 1.22 11.54 -8.52
CA ASN A 61 2.28 11.09 -9.43
C ASN A 61 2.11 9.61 -9.79
N LYS A 62 1.38 9.39 -10.89
CA LYS A 62 1.12 8.07 -11.48
C LYS A 62 2.36 7.44 -12.11
N LYS A 63 3.36 8.26 -12.47
CA LYS A 63 4.53 7.78 -13.22
C LYS A 63 5.37 6.89 -12.31
N ASP A 64 5.74 5.72 -12.83
CA ASP A 64 6.54 4.72 -12.13
C ASP A 64 5.96 4.34 -10.76
N PHE A 65 4.63 4.31 -10.64
CA PHE A 65 3.96 3.94 -9.39
C PHE A 65 4.09 2.42 -9.15
N PRO A 66 4.75 1.97 -8.07
CA PRO A 66 5.13 0.57 -7.91
C PRO A 66 3.95 -0.36 -7.75
N GLU A 67 4.06 -1.55 -8.35
CA GLU A 67 3.04 -2.59 -8.22
C GLU A 67 2.82 -3.01 -6.76
N ALA A 68 3.88 -2.98 -5.95
CA ALA A 68 3.84 -3.30 -4.52
C ALA A 68 2.86 -2.42 -3.71
N MET A 69 2.71 -1.14 -4.05
CA MET A 69 1.80 -0.22 -3.35
C MET A 69 0.33 -0.60 -3.57
N PHE A 70 0.03 -1.03 -4.78
CA PHE A 70 -1.26 -1.53 -5.16
C PHE A 70 -1.59 -2.84 -4.44
N LYS A 71 -0.66 -3.79 -4.45
CA LYS A 71 -0.83 -5.05 -3.71
C LYS A 71 -1.05 -4.80 -2.21
N LEU A 72 -0.27 -3.89 -1.62
CA LEU A 72 -0.43 -3.47 -0.23
C LEU A 72 -1.84 -2.91 0.02
N TYR A 73 -2.35 -2.02 -0.82
CA TYR A 73 -3.70 -1.47 -0.69
C TYR A 73 -4.80 -2.56 -0.63
N TYR A 74 -4.74 -3.59 -1.48
CA TYR A 74 -5.72 -4.68 -1.45
C TYR A 74 -5.56 -5.58 -0.24
N GLN A 75 -4.32 -5.85 0.16
CA GLN A 75 -4.00 -6.59 1.36
C GLN A 75 -4.59 -5.91 2.61
N LEU A 76 -4.44 -4.59 2.73
CA LEU A 76 -4.98 -3.80 3.84
C LEU A 76 -6.52 -3.76 3.84
N LYS A 77 -7.16 -3.81 2.67
CA LYS A 77 -8.62 -3.93 2.55
C LYS A 77 -9.17 -5.34 2.83
N GLY A 78 -8.31 -6.32 3.11
CA GLY A 78 -8.72 -7.73 3.21
C GLY A 78 -9.23 -8.30 1.88
N LYS A 79 -8.82 -7.69 0.76
CA LYS A 79 -9.23 -8.05 -0.61
C LYS A 79 -8.04 -8.55 -1.42
N GLU A 80 -7.12 -9.25 -0.77
CA GLU A 80 -5.88 -9.75 -1.38
C GLU A 80 -6.12 -10.62 -2.62
N THR A 81 -7.25 -11.35 -2.68
CA THR A 81 -7.67 -12.14 -3.85
C THR A 81 -8.18 -11.31 -5.03
N ARG A 82 -8.52 -10.03 -4.83
CA ARG A 82 -8.90 -9.11 -5.92
C ARG A 82 -7.68 -8.47 -6.57
N TYR A 83 -6.50 -8.68 -6.01
CA TYR A 83 -5.23 -8.30 -6.63
C TYR A 83 -4.86 -9.33 -7.69
N ASP A 84 -5.56 -9.27 -8.82
CA ASP A 84 -5.17 -9.92 -10.06
C ASP A 84 -4.74 -8.76 -10.97
N GLY A 85 -3.49 -8.72 -11.46
CA GLY A 85 -2.90 -7.52 -12.08
C GLY A 85 -3.75 -6.89 -13.20
N ILE A 86 -4.61 -7.70 -13.84
CA ILE A 86 -5.59 -7.30 -14.85
C ILE A 86 -6.78 -6.50 -14.28
N ALA A 87 -7.25 -6.81 -13.06
CA ALA A 87 -8.37 -6.12 -12.41
C ALA A 87 -8.02 -4.69 -11.98
N MET A 88 -6.73 -4.41 -11.79
CA MET A 88 -6.25 -3.13 -11.30
C MET A 88 -6.21 -2.02 -12.34
N ALA A 89 -5.77 -2.36 -13.54
CA ALA A 89 -5.84 -1.46 -14.69
C ALA A 89 -7.28 -0.93 -14.85
N SER A 90 -8.29 -1.78 -14.65
CA SER A 90 -9.71 -1.44 -14.76
C SER A 90 -10.22 -0.48 -13.68
N ILE A 91 -9.77 -0.63 -12.43
CA ILE A 91 -10.23 0.20 -11.30
C ILE A 91 -9.59 1.58 -11.33
N PHE A 92 -8.30 1.65 -11.67
CA PHE A 92 -7.57 2.92 -11.75
C PHE A 92 -7.70 3.61 -13.13
N SER A 93 -8.09 2.88 -14.19
CA SER A 93 -8.52 3.49 -15.46
C SER A 93 -9.89 4.12 -15.36
N SER A 94 -10.76 3.64 -14.47
CA SER A 94 -12.09 4.24 -14.24
C SER A 94 -12.04 5.64 -13.62
N VAL A 95 -10.85 6.17 -13.31
CA VAL A 95 -10.65 7.58 -12.88
C VAL A 95 -10.49 8.53 -14.08
N TRP A 96 -10.78 8.04 -15.30
CA TRP A 96 -10.97 8.88 -16.48
C TRP A 96 -12.25 8.50 -17.21
N PHE A 97 -13.38 9.08 -16.77
CA PHE A 97 -14.56 9.44 -17.56
C PHE A 97 -15.22 10.67 -16.95
#